data_AF-A0A7J6SG08-F1
#
_entry.id   AF-A0A7J6SG08-F1
#
_cell.length_a   1.000
_cell.length_b   1.000
_cell.length_c   1.000
_cell.angle_alpha   90.00
_cell.angle_beta   90.00
_cell.angle_gamma   90.00
#
_symmetry.space_group_name_H-M   'P 1'
#
loop_
_entity.id
_entity.type
_entity.pdbx_description
1 polymer ?
#
loop_
_entity_poly.entity_id
_entity_poly.type
_entity_poly.pdbx_seq_one_letter_code
_entity_poly.pdbx_strand_id
1 'polypeptide(L)'
;MVIIVRYTCGKLLCFLLLLAHIVACLWWLLGGVDANNIKTDDGGADTEYWAFKFSDQFTDSNLTPYIHSMFYSIGMMTTFGFFDISPSNTLERSFTMAIMLISGVVYAFVVGAISRVMASYDEHESYHRTKMKQ
;
A
#
# COMPACT_ATOMS: atom_id res chain seq x y z
N MET A 1 28.11 -10.27 1.72
CA MET A 1 27.57 -8.91 1.48
C MET A 1 26.45 -8.89 0.45
N VAL A 2 26.67 -9.31 -0.80
CA VAL A 2 25.62 -9.41 -1.86
C VAL A 2 24.42 -10.25 -1.41
N ILE A 3 24.66 -11.33 -0.66
CA ILE A 3 23.60 -12.15 -0.05
C ILE A 3 22.82 -11.33 1.00
N ILE A 4 23.49 -10.66 1.94
CA ILE A 4 22.83 -9.84 2.99
C ILE A 4 21.97 -8.72 2.37
N VAL A 5 22.44 -8.08 1.31
CA VAL A 5 21.68 -7.03 0.60
C VAL A 5 20.46 -7.62 -0.11
N ARG A 6 20.63 -8.74 -0.84
CA ARG A 6 19.50 -9.45 -1.47
C ARG A 6 18.44 -9.88 -0.45
N TYR A 7 18.86 -10.41 0.69
CA TYR A 7 17.95 -10.82 1.77
C TYR A 7 17.27 -9.63 2.44
N THR A 8 17.99 -8.51 2.66
CA THR A 8 17.41 -7.31 3.30
C THR A 8 16.40 -6.63 2.39
N CYS A 9 16.73 -6.40 1.12
CA CYS A 9 15.81 -5.84 0.14
C CYS A 9 14.61 -6.76 -0.10
N GLY A 10 14.83 -8.07 -0.21
CA GLY A 10 13.75 -9.05 -0.32
C GLY A 10 12.81 -9.04 0.89
N LYS A 11 13.36 -9.00 2.12
CA LYS A 11 12.56 -8.92 3.35
C LYS A 11 11.71 -7.65 3.40
N LEU A 12 12.27 -6.49 3.03
CA LEU A 12 11.55 -5.22 3.00
C LEU A 12 10.44 -5.22 1.93
N LEU A 13 10.71 -5.74 0.73
CA LEU A 13 9.72 -5.85 -0.34
C LEU A 13 8.57 -6.79 0.05
N CYS A 14 8.86 -7.96 0.63
CA CYS A 14 7.82 -8.86 1.11
C CYS A 14 6.98 -8.20 2.22
N PHE A 15 7.63 -7.50 3.15
CA PHE A 15 6.92 -6.76 4.21
C PHE A 15 6.00 -5.68 3.65
N LEU A 16 6.46 -4.90 2.67
CA LEU A 16 5.64 -3.88 2.00
C LEU A 16 4.45 -4.49 1.26
N LEU A 17 4.65 -5.61 0.54
CA LEU A 17 3.57 -6.29 -0.17
C LEU A 17 2.52 -6.88 0.79
N LEU A 18 2.95 -7.41 1.94
CA LEU A 18 2.02 -7.90 2.97
C LEU A 18 1.20 -6.77 3.58
N LEU A 19 1.83 -5.63 3.87
CA LEU A 19 1.10 -4.46 4.35
C LEU A 19 0.10 -3.94 3.31
N ALA A 20 0.52 -3.88 2.03
CA ALA A 20 -0.38 -3.49 0.94
C ALA A 20 -1.56 -4.47 0.80
N HIS A 21 -1.33 -5.77 0.96
CA HIS A 21 -2.42 -6.75 0.95
C HIS A 21 -3.40 -6.55 2.11
N ILE A 22 -2.89 -6.33 3.33
CA ILE A 22 -3.74 -6.06 4.50
C ILE A 22 -4.60 -4.81 4.27
N VAL A 23 -3.99 -3.72 3.81
CA VAL A 23 -4.70 -2.47 3.53
C VAL A 23 -5.71 -2.64 2.39
N ALA A 24 -5.37 -3.39 1.34
CA ALA A 24 -6.30 -3.72 0.26
C ALA A 24 -7.51 -4.55 0.75
N CYS A 25 -7.29 -5.55 1.62
CA CYS A 25 -8.37 -6.32 2.22
C CYS A 25 -9.26 -5.46 3.11
N LEU A 26 -8.68 -4.55 3.90
CA LEU A 26 -9.44 -3.61 4.72
C LEU A 26 -10.24 -2.62 3.85
N TRP A 27 -9.66 -2.15 2.74
CA TRP A 27 -10.34 -1.28 1.78
C TRP A 27 -11.54 -1.97 1.11
N TRP A 28 -11.38 -3.24 0.72
CA TRP A 28 -12.48 -4.07 0.22
C TRP A 28 -13.56 -4.30 1.28
N LEU A 29 -13.15 -4.63 2.50
CA LEU A 29 -14.10 -4.83 3.60
C LEU A 29 -14.89 -3.56 3.92
N LEU A 30 -14.25 -2.39 3.90
CA LEU A 30 -14.92 -1.11 4.08
C LEU A 30 -15.99 -0.86 3.01
N GLY A 31 -15.69 -1.18 1.75
CA GLY A 31 -16.69 -1.10 0.68
C GLY A 31 -17.86 -2.09 0.85
N GLY A 32 -17.61 -3.28 1.41
CA GLY A 32 -18.62 -4.33 1.59
C GLY A 32 -19.44 -4.25 2.89
N VAL A 33 -18.86 -3.74 3.98
CA VAL A 33 -19.54 -3.60 5.28
C VAL A 33 -20.58 -2.50 5.21
N ASP A 34 -20.26 -1.34 4.66
CA ASP A 34 -21.22 -0.23 4.58
C ASP A 34 -22.30 -0.43 3.51
N ALA A 35 -22.00 -1.16 2.43
CA ALA A 35 -23.02 -1.60 1.48
C ALA A 35 -24.09 -2.52 2.12
N ASN A 36 -23.75 -3.25 3.17
CA ASN A 36 -24.69 -4.10 3.91
C ASN A 36 -25.38 -3.37 5.07
N ASN A 37 -24.74 -2.36 5.67
CA ASN A 37 -25.31 -1.56 6.75
C ASN A 37 -26.30 -0.50 6.27
N ILE A 38 -26.32 -0.16 4.97
CA ILE A 38 -27.24 0.80 4.34
C ILE A 38 -28.30 0.07 3.52
N LYS A 39 -28.93 -0.91 4.18
CA LYS A 39 -30.30 -1.31 3.83
C LYS A 39 -31.27 -0.72 4.85
N THR A 40 -31.01 0.50 5.29
CA THR A 40 -31.92 1.27 6.15
C THR A 40 -33.07 1.77 5.31
N ASP A 41 -34.22 1.08 5.42
CA ASP A 41 -35.64 1.40 5.23
C ASP A 41 -36.16 2.42 4.18
N ASP A 42 -35.32 3.26 3.56
CA ASP A 42 -35.76 4.38 2.71
C ASP A 42 -35.33 4.23 1.25
N GLY A 43 -35.33 3.02 0.68
CA GLY A 43 -35.37 2.77 -0.78
C GLY A 43 -34.28 3.40 -1.69
N GLY A 44 -33.35 4.18 -1.16
CA GLY A 44 -32.25 4.81 -1.86
C GLY A 44 -30.97 4.06 -1.50
N ALA A 45 -30.41 3.32 -2.45
CA ALA A 45 -29.04 2.86 -2.30
C ALA A 45 -28.14 4.09 -2.28
N ASP A 46 -27.51 4.39 -1.14
CA ASP A 46 -26.53 5.47 -1.06
C ASP A 46 -25.41 5.17 -2.06
N THR A 47 -25.41 5.90 -3.17
CA THR A 47 -24.50 5.73 -4.31
C THR A 47 -23.10 6.31 -4.05
N GLU A 48 -22.81 6.64 -2.80
CA GLU A 48 -21.64 7.42 -2.39
C GLU A 48 -20.47 6.56 -1.90
N TYR A 49 -20.35 5.31 -2.35
CA TYR A 49 -19.25 4.40 -1.98
C TYR A 49 -18.29 4.15 -3.14
N TRP A 50 -17.01 3.95 -2.82
CA TRP A 50 -16.01 3.64 -3.84
C TRP A 50 -16.40 2.36 -4.61
N ALA A 51 -16.82 1.30 -3.92
CA ALA A 51 -17.16 0.02 -4.54
C ALA A 51 -18.39 0.13 -5.46
N PHE A 52 -19.37 0.97 -5.11
CA PHE A 52 -20.55 1.20 -5.94
C PHE A 52 -20.22 1.99 -7.22
N LYS A 53 -19.31 2.98 -7.14
CA LYS A 53 -18.88 3.73 -8.33
C LYS A 53 -18.20 2.87 -9.40
N PHE A 54 -17.60 1.76 -8.99
CA PHE A 54 -16.93 0.82 -9.88
C PHE A 54 -17.75 -0.47 -10.10
N SER A 55 -19.01 -0.53 -9.64
CA SER A 55 -19.82 -1.75 -9.69
C SER A 55 -20.07 -2.23 -11.12
N ASP A 56 -20.20 -1.31 -12.09
CA ASP A 56 -20.37 -1.63 -13.52
C ASP A 56 -19.14 -2.33 -14.12
N GLN A 57 -17.95 -2.09 -13.52
CA GLN A 57 -16.71 -2.71 -13.94
C GLN A 57 -16.45 -4.04 -13.22
N PHE A 58 -17.18 -4.34 -12.14
CA PHE A 58 -17.08 -5.60 -11.44
C PHE A 58 -17.85 -6.66 -12.23
N THR A 59 -17.15 -7.35 -13.12
CA THR A 59 -17.63 -8.60 -13.71
C THR A 59 -17.97 -9.62 -12.60
N ASP A 60 -18.76 -10.66 -12.89
CA ASP A 60 -19.17 -11.72 -11.94
C ASP A 60 -18.02 -12.42 -11.18
N SER A 61 -16.76 -12.11 -11.50
CA SER A 61 -15.58 -12.56 -10.79
C SER A 61 -15.21 -11.62 -9.63
N ASN A 62 -15.07 -12.19 -8.42
CA ASN A 62 -14.54 -11.50 -7.23
C ASN A 62 -13.09 -11.00 -7.37
N LEU A 63 -12.43 -11.28 -8.49
CA LEU A 63 -11.05 -10.89 -8.75
C LEU A 63 -10.92 -9.41 -9.13
N THR A 64 -11.86 -8.88 -9.91
CA THR A 64 -11.85 -7.49 -10.38
C THR A 64 -11.86 -6.45 -9.24
N PRO A 65 -12.74 -6.55 -8.23
CA PRO A 65 -12.71 -5.65 -7.09
C PRO A 65 -11.45 -5.79 -6.22
N TYR A 66 -10.92 -7.01 -6.10
CA TYR A 66 -9.68 -7.25 -5.37
C TYR A 66 -8.49 -6.57 -6.06
N ILE A 67 -8.40 -6.65 -7.39
CA ILE A 67 -7.35 -5.97 -8.17
C ILE A 67 -7.43 -4.46 -7.98
N HIS A 68 -8.63 -3.86 -8.03
CA HIS A 68 -8.80 -2.42 -7.77
C HIS A 68 -8.37 -2.04 -6.34
N SER A 69 -8.72 -2.85 -5.34
CA SER A 69 -8.33 -2.61 -3.94
C SER A 69 -6.82 -2.72 -3.74
N MET A 70 -6.18 -3.70 -4.37
CA MET A 70 -4.72 -3.86 -4.38
C MET A 70 -4.03 -2.71 -5.08
N PHE A 71 -4.56 -2.26 -6.23
CA PHE A 71 -4.05 -1.13 -6.96
C PHE A 71 -4.08 0.15 -6.13
N TYR A 72 -5.22 0.44 -5.49
CA TYR A 72 -5.37 1.54 -4.54
C TYR A 72 -4.33 1.44 -3.41
N SER A 73 -4.24 0.29 -2.74
CA SER A 73 -3.33 0.12 -1.61
C SER A 73 -1.87 0.27 -1.99
N ILE A 74 -1.45 -0.26 -3.14
CA ILE A 74 -0.08 -0.12 -3.63
C ILE A 74 0.20 1.37 -3.88
N GLY A 75 -0.71 2.10 -4.51
CA GLY A 75 -0.56 3.55 -4.74
C GLY A 75 -0.43 4.38 -3.48
N MET A 76 -1.18 4.02 -2.43
CA MET A 76 -1.10 4.67 -1.13
C MET A 76 0.22 4.35 -0.42
N MET A 77 0.75 3.13 -0.56
CA MET A 77 2.01 2.71 0.05
C MET A 77 3.23 3.26 -0.68
N THR A 78 3.19 3.33 -2.01
CA THR A 78 4.28 3.88 -2.83
C THR A 78 4.23 5.39 -2.95
N THR A 79 3.22 6.04 -2.36
CA THR A 79 2.98 7.49 -2.42
C THR A 79 2.79 8.05 -3.84
N PHE A 80 2.52 7.18 -4.82
CA PHE A 80 2.18 7.62 -6.17
C PHE A 80 0.86 8.40 -6.17
N GLY A 81 -0.06 8.03 -5.26
CA GLY A 81 -1.34 8.70 -5.08
C GLY A 81 -2.21 8.63 -6.34
N PHE A 82 -3.05 7.60 -6.44
CA PHE A 82 -3.91 7.44 -7.62
C PHE A 82 -5.24 8.19 -7.43
N PHE A 83 -5.69 8.85 -8.51
CA PHE A 83 -6.84 9.74 -8.52
C PHE A 83 -8.14 9.06 -9.00
N ASP A 84 -8.05 7.86 -9.55
CA ASP A 84 -9.20 7.10 -10.05
C ASP A 84 -10.09 6.62 -8.90
N ILE A 85 -9.51 6.04 -7.85
CA ILE A 85 -10.25 5.55 -6.68
C ILE A 85 -10.19 6.60 -5.57
N SER A 86 -11.27 7.38 -5.43
CA SER A 86 -11.39 8.43 -4.41
C SER A 86 -12.38 8.06 -3.29
N PRO A 87 -12.02 8.31 -2.02
CA PRO A 87 -12.93 8.10 -0.91
C PRO A 87 -14.10 9.07 -1.02
N SER A 88 -15.30 8.51 -1.01
CA SER A 88 -16.54 9.22 -1.24
C SER A 88 -17.21 9.56 0.09
N ASN A 89 -17.26 8.60 1.03
CA ASN A 89 -17.80 8.80 2.38
C ASN A 89 -16.75 9.37 3.36
N THR A 90 -17.21 10.11 4.38
CA THR A 90 -16.42 10.55 5.55
C THR A 90 -15.66 9.39 6.22
N LEU A 91 -16.25 8.20 6.31
CA LEU A 91 -15.56 7.01 6.85
C LEU A 91 -14.38 6.59 5.96
N GLU A 92 -14.60 6.43 4.65
CA GLU A 92 -13.55 6.10 3.68
C GLU A 92 -12.43 7.17 3.67
N ARG A 93 -12.80 8.45 3.82
CA ARG A 93 -11.86 9.57 3.92
C ARG A 93 -11.01 9.47 5.19
N SER A 94 -11.63 9.22 6.34
CA SER A 94 -10.91 9.05 7.61
C SER A 94 -9.93 7.86 7.58
N PHE A 95 -10.34 6.75 6.96
CA PHE A 95 -9.48 5.58 6.76
C PHE A 95 -8.31 5.92 5.83
N THR A 96 -8.60 6.56 4.69
CA THR A 96 -7.58 7.01 3.73
C THR A 96 -6.54 7.90 4.41
N MET A 97 -6.98 8.87 5.23
CA MET A 97 -6.09 9.76 5.98
C MET A 97 -5.20 9.00 6.96
N ALA A 98 -5.74 8.01 7.69
CA ALA A 98 -4.96 7.17 8.59
C ALA A 98 -3.89 6.36 7.84
N ILE A 99 -4.25 5.76 6.70
CA ILE A 99 -3.32 5.01 5.86
C ILE A 99 -2.24 5.93 5.27
N MET A 100 -2.56 7.16 4.86
CA MET A 100 -1.55 8.12 4.39
C MET A 100 -0.45 8.37 5.43
N LEU A 101 -0.83 8.55 6.70
CA LEU A 101 0.13 8.74 7.79
C LEU A 101 1.00 7.49 8.00
N ILE A 102 0.39 6.31 8.01
CA ILE A 102 1.11 5.03 8.16
C ILE A 102 2.08 4.82 6.98
N SER A 103 1.63 5.05 5.76
CA SER A 103 2.45 4.96 4.54
C SER A 103 3.66 5.88 4.60
N GLY A 104 3.51 7.12 5.09
CA GLY A 104 4.62 8.05 5.26
C GLY A 104 5.68 7.52 6.23
N VAL A 105 5.26 6.95 7.37
CA VAL A 105 6.17 6.33 8.35
C VAL A 105 6.89 5.11 7.75
N VAL A 106 6.14 4.25 7.06
CA VAL A 106 6.70 3.05 6.40
C VAL A 106 7.70 3.45 5.31
N TYR A 107 7.39 4.46 4.51
CA TYR A 107 8.30 4.97 3.48
C TYR A 107 9.61 5.50 4.08
N ALA A 108 9.53 6.30 5.15
CA ALA A 108 10.70 6.79 5.87
C ALA A 108 11.56 5.63 6.41
N PHE A 109 10.94 4.58 6.93
CA PHE A 109 11.63 3.38 7.40
C PHE A 109 12.36 2.65 6.26
N VAL A 110 11.70 2.49 5.10
CA VAL A 110 12.30 1.84 3.92
C VAL A 110 13.51 2.62 3.43
N VAL A 111 13.40 3.94 3.27
CA VAL A 111 14.51 4.80 2.88
C VAL A 111 15.66 4.69 3.88
N GLY A 112 15.37 4.75 5.18
CA GLY A 112 16.38 4.60 6.22
C GLY A 112 17.09 3.24 6.19
N ALA A 113 16.35 2.15 5.90
CA ALA A 113 16.94 0.82 5.75
C ALA A 113 17.85 0.74 4.51
N ILE A 114 17.45 1.35 3.39
CA ILE A 114 18.26 1.43 2.17
C ILE A 114 19.54 2.24 2.43
N SER A 115 19.45 3.39 3.12
CA SER A 115 20.62 4.20 3.47
C SER A 115 21.65 3.43 4.31
N ARG A 116 21.21 2.60 5.26
CA ARG A 116 22.11 1.74 6.06
C ARG A 116 22.81 0.70 5.19
N VAL A 117 22.09 0.09 4.25
CA VAL A 117 22.66 -0.86 3.29
C VAL A 117 23.70 -0.15 2.42
N MET A 118 23.41 1.06 1.93
CA MET A 118 24.33 1.84 1.10
C MET A 118 25.59 2.23 1.87
N ALA A 119 25.44 2.71 3.10
CA ALA A 119 26.58 3.03 3.96
C ALA A 119 27.50 1.82 4.20
N SER A 120 26.93 0.61 4.40
CA SER A 120 27.73 -0.61 4.53
C SER A 120 28.47 -1.02 3.25
N TYR A 121 27.93 -0.62 2.08
CA TYR A 121 28.56 -0.84 0.79
C TYR A 121 29.76 0.09 0.60
N ASP A 122 29.59 1.38 0.89
CA ASP A 122 30.64 2.40 0.79
C ASP A 122 31.81 2.12 1.74
N GLU A 123 31.52 1.69 2.98
CA GLU A 123 32.55 1.33 3.96
C GLU A 123 33.43 0.16 3.45
N HIS A 124 32.81 -0.87 2.86
CA HIS A 124 33.53 -2.00 2.31
C HIS A 124 34.38 -1.62 1.09
N GLU A 125 33.87 -0.79 0.18
CA GLU A 125 34.65 -0.29 -0.96
C GLU A 125 35.86 0.55 -0.49
N SER A 126 35.66 1.41 0.51
CA SER A 126 36.73 2.22 1.09
C SER A 126 37.83 1.36 1.70
N TYR A 127 37.48 0.27 2.38
CA TYR A 127 38.41 -0.68 2.98
C TYR A 127 39.23 -1.44 1.92
N HIS A 128 38.58 -1.92 0.85
CA HIS A 128 39.29 -2.56 -0.28
C HIS A 128 40.23 -1.59 -0.97
N ARG A 129 39.80 -0.34 -1.16
CA ARG A 129 40.63 0.71 -1.76
C ARG A 129 41.85 1.07 -0.90
N THR A 130 41.73 1.06 0.43
CA THR A 130 42.88 1.30 1.31
C THR A 130 43.90 0.17 1.26
N LYS A 131 43.47 -1.10 1.18
CA LYS A 131 44.40 -2.24 1.06
C LYS A 131 45.15 -2.30 -0.26
N MET A 132 44.56 -1.83 -1.37
CA MET A 132 45.26 -1.82 -2.66
C MET A 132 46.30 -0.69 -2.79
N LYS A 133 46.29 0.29 -1.88
CA LYS A 133 47.26 1.39 -1.85
C LYS A 133 48.47 1.12 -0.95
N GLN A 134 48.47 -0.01 -0.25
CA GLN A 134 49.46 -0.41 0.74
C GLN A 134 50.29 -1.57 0.19
#